data_AF-A0A973GRB5-F1
#
_entry.id   AF-A0A973GRB5-F1
#
_cell.length_a   1.000
_cell.length_b   1.000
_cell.length_c   1.000
_cell.angle_alpha   90.00
_cell.angle_beta   90.00
_cell.angle_gamma   90.00
#
_symmetry.space_group_name_H-M   'P 1'
#
loop_
_entity.id
_entity.type
_entity.pdbx_description
1 polymer ?
#
loop_
_entity_poly.entity_id
_entity_poly.type
_entity_poly.pdbx_seq_one_letter_code
_entity_poly.pdbx_strand_id
1 'polypeptide(L)'
;MKDFGKRGFWERNLIGRIVIGRESRAYGALAGIEGLPARFKRLTPFSLAIEYLEGRDLGGVERHEIGPGVIRQFERIIDDIHDRGWVHLDLQRRSNILLVNDRVFVVDLASAFHPGGVPVIGRWLVRLLGFADRLSLIKMKTIFASELLSPNDRKLIKMRNLLMPTKWSPEQR
;
A
#
# COMPACT_ATOMS: atom_id res chain seq x y z
N MET A 1 -16.61 0.83 3.21
CA MET A 1 -16.76 0.31 4.59
C MET A 1 -16.38 -1.16 4.59
N LYS A 2 -15.50 -1.60 5.51
CA LYS A 2 -15.15 -3.02 5.69
C LYS A 2 -15.93 -3.56 6.89
N ASP A 3 -16.71 -4.63 6.68
CA ASP A 3 -17.58 -5.21 7.71
C ASP A 3 -17.52 -6.74 7.70
N PHE A 4 -17.09 -7.32 8.82
CA PHE A 4 -17.06 -8.77 9.05
C PHE A 4 -18.22 -9.27 9.92
N GLY A 5 -19.19 -8.41 10.25
CA GLY A 5 -20.30 -8.72 11.15
C GLY A 5 -21.20 -9.88 10.71
N LYS A 6 -21.29 -10.11 9.40
CA LYS A 6 -22.12 -11.17 8.77
C LYS A 6 -21.41 -12.52 8.65
N ARG A 7 -20.14 -12.65 9.05
CA ARG A 7 -19.38 -13.92 8.97
C ARG A 7 -19.63 -14.80 10.19
N GLY A 8 -19.31 -16.10 10.05
CA GLY A 8 -19.48 -17.08 11.13
C GLY A 8 -18.77 -16.67 12.42
N PHE A 9 -19.27 -17.11 13.58
CA PHE A 9 -18.83 -16.64 14.90
C PHE A 9 -17.31 -16.66 15.09
N TRP A 10 -16.65 -17.75 14.69
CA TRP A 10 -15.18 -17.91 14.82
C TRP A 10 -14.41 -17.01 13.83
N GLU A 11 -14.85 -16.93 12.58
CA GLU A 11 -14.25 -16.04 11.57
C GLU A 11 -14.36 -14.57 11.97
N ARG A 12 -15.52 -14.17 12.49
CA ARG A 12 -15.76 -12.81 12.98
C ARG A 12 -14.88 -12.49 14.19
N ASN A 13 -14.84 -13.38 15.19
CA ASN A 13 -14.20 -13.09 16.47
C ASN A 13 -12.68 -13.24 16.47
N LEU A 14 -12.09 -14.18 15.72
CA LEU A 14 -10.63 -14.30 15.62
C LEU A 14 -10.08 -13.44 14.49
N ILE A 15 -10.54 -13.65 13.25
CA ILE A 15 -9.93 -13.03 12.08
C ILE A 15 -10.41 -11.58 11.94
N GLY A 16 -11.72 -11.35 12.03
CA GLY A 16 -12.30 -10.02 11.88
C GLY A 16 -11.76 -9.00 12.88
N ARG A 17 -11.67 -9.36 14.17
CA ARG A 17 -11.13 -8.44 15.21
C ARG A 17 -9.66 -8.11 15.01
N ILE A 18 -8.85 -9.11 14.67
CA ILE A 18 -7.41 -8.92 14.47
C ILE A 18 -7.18 -8.04 13.24
N VAL A 19 -7.83 -8.34 12.11
CA VAL A 19 -7.68 -7.56 10.88
C VAL A 19 -8.11 -6.11 11.08
N ILE A 20 -9.30 -5.87 11.63
CA ILE A 20 -9.80 -4.50 11.88
C ILE A 20 -8.95 -3.76 12.90
N GLY A 21 -8.50 -4.45 13.95
CA GLY A 21 -7.61 -3.86 14.95
C GLY A 21 -6.24 -3.49 14.39
N ARG A 22 -5.67 -4.30 13.51
CA ARG A 22 -4.40 -4.02 12.82
C ARG A 22 -4.53 -2.84 11.86
N GLU A 23 -5.53 -2.89 10.99
CA GLU A 23 -5.79 -1.85 9.99
C GLU A 23 -6.09 -0.50 10.65
N SER A 24 -6.95 -0.49 11.68
CA SER A 24 -7.24 0.73 12.46
C SER A 24 -6.00 1.30 13.17
N ARG A 25 -5.08 0.44 13.65
CA ARG A 25 -3.82 0.88 14.25
C ARG A 25 -2.88 1.49 13.20
N ALA A 26 -2.81 0.88 12.02
CA ALA A 26 -2.01 1.40 10.92
C ALA A 26 -2.50 2.79 10.49
N TYR A 27 -3.82 2.97 10.26
CA TYR A 27 -4.38 4.29 9.96
C TYR A 27 -4.12 5.31 11.07
N GLY A 28 -4.19 4.90 12.34
CA GLY A 28 -3.86 5.80 13.46
C GLY A 28 -2.39 6.23 13.49
N ALA A 29 -1.45 5.30 13.28
CA ALA A 29 -0.03 5.61 13.29
C ALA A 29 0.45 6.38 12.05
N LEU A 30 -0.22 6.17 10.92
CA LEU A 30 0.11 6.77 9.62
C LEU A 30 -0.75 8.00 9.29
N ALA A 31 -1.59 8.46 10.22
CA ALA A 31 -2.43 9.63 10.04
C ALA A 31 -1.59 10.89 9.68
N GLY A 32 -2.05 11.64 8.68
CA GLY A 32 -1.37 12.86 8.21
C GLY A 32 -0.26 12.63 7.19
N ILE A 33 0.00 11.40 6.74
CA ILE A 33 0.79 11.18 5.51
C ILE A 33 -0.06 11.62 4.32
N GLU A 34 0.47 12.52 3.49
CA GLU A 34 -0.18 12.90 2.23
C GLU A 34 -0.22 11.71 1.28
N GLY A 35 -1.40 11.40 0.74
CA GLY A 35 -1.59 10.21 -0.12
C GLY A 35 -2.05 8.96 0.63
N LEU A 36 -2.43 9.07 1.91
CA LEU A 36 -3.27 8.09 2.61
C LEU A 36 -4.65 8.69 2.91
N PRO A 37 -5.70 7.86 3.08
CA PRO A 37 -6.99 8.30 3.62
C PRO A 37 -6.82 9.08 4.92
N ALA A 38 -7.33 10.31 4.96
CA ALA A 38 -7.17 11.21 6.10
C ALA A 38 -8.17 10.90 7.22
N ARG A 39 -9.34 10.35 6.86
CA ARG A 39 -10.42 10.06 7.81
C ARG A 39 -10.62 8.56 7.93
N PHE A 40 -10.68 8.08 9.17
CA PHE A 40 -11.06 6.71 9.47
C PHE A 40 -11.76 6.65 10.82
N LYS A 41 -12.66 5.69 10.99
CA LYS A 41 -13.37 5.46 12.24
C LYS A 41 -13.65 3.99 12.40
N ARG A 42 -13.16 3.41 13.49
CA ARG A 42 -13.60 2.08 13.91
C ARG A 42 -15.03 2.19 14.43
N LEU A 43 -15.97 1.55 13.74
CA LEU A 43 -17.40 1.61 14.09
C LEU A 43 -17.77 0.51 15.09
N THR A 44 -17.19 -0.67 14.93
CA THR A 44 -17.36 -1.81 15.83
C THR A 44 -16.04 -2.57 15.98
N PRO A 45 -15.96 -3.60 16.84
CA PRO A 45 -14.82 -4.49 16.86
C PRO A 45 -14.51 -5.17 15.50
N PHE A 46 -15.48 -5.22 14.58
CA PHE A 46 -15.42 -5.94 13.30
C PHE A 46 -15.63 -5.06 12.07
N SER A 47 -15.74 -3.75 12.25
CA SER A 47 -15.96 -2.82 11.14
C SER A 47 -15.16 -1.53 11.27
N LEU A 48 -14.63 -1.12 10.12
CA LEU A 48 -13.82 0.07 9.95
C LEU A 48 -14.39 0.87 8.77
N ALA A 49 -14.73 2.12 9.03
CA ALA A 49 -14.99 3.11 8.00
C ALA A 49 -13.69 3.84 7.70
N ILE A 50 -13.40 4.00 6.42
CA ILE A 50 -12.31 4.82 5.90
C ILE A 50 -12.92 5.84 4.94
N GLU A 51 -12.23 6.94 4.74
CA GLU A 51 -12.59 7.96 3.76
C GLU A 51 -12.89 7.33 2.41
N TYR A 52 -14.00 7.74 1.82
CA TYR A 52 -14.27 7.43 0.43
C TYR A 52 -13.48 8.40 -0.44
N LEU A 53 -12.63 7.84 -1.29
CA LEU A 53 -11.87 8.58 -2.28
C LEU A 53 -12.53 8.34 -3.64
N GLU A 54 -13.06 9.40 -4.24
CA GLU A 54 -13.64 9.35 -5.57
C GLU A 54 -12.52 9.32 -6.63
N GLY A 55 -11.98 8.13 -6.85
CA GLY A 55 -10.89 7.90 -7.79
C GLY A 55 -10.99 6.52 -8.42
N ARG A 56 -10.13 6.29 -9.39
CA ARG A 56 -10.00 4.99 -10.06
C ARG A 56 -8.80 4.25 -9.50
N ASP A 57 -8.92 2.95 -9.32
CA ASP A 57 -7.75 2.13 -9.03
C ASP A 57 -6.83 2.02 -10.26
N LEU A 58 -5.60 1.56 -10.06
CA LEU A 58 -4.65 1.40 -11.18
C LEU A 58 -5.07 0.38 -12.24
N GLY A 59 -6.11 -0.43 -11.99
CA GLY A 59 -6.71 -1.29 -13.01
C GLY A 59 -7.54 -0.50 -14.01
N GLY A 60 -8.25 0.53 -13.55
CA GLY A 60 -9.11 1.39 -14.38
C GLY A 60 -8.45 2.68 -14.89
N VAL A 61 -7.14 2.85 -14.70
CA VAL A 61 -6.39 4.03 -15.15
C VAL A 61 -5.55 3.70 -16.38
N GLU A 62 -5.61 4.56 -17.39
CA GLU A 62 -4.82 4.45 -18.60
C GLU A 62 -3.36 4.84 -18.35
N ARG A 63 -2.44 4.22 -19.09
CA ARG A 63 -1.00 4.39 -18.85
C ARG A 63 -0.52 5.85 -18.93
N HIS A 64 -1.10 6.62 -19.84
CA HIS A 64 -0.72 8.02 -20.08
C HIS A 64 -1.17 8.97 -18.96
N GLU A 65 -2.10 8.54 -18.10
CA GLU A 65 -2.60 9.33 -16.97
C GLU A 65 -1.63 9.31 -15.77
N ILE A 66 -0.67 8.37 -15.77
CA ILE A 66 0.31 8.22 -14.69
C ILE A 66 1.67 8.72 -15.17
N GLY A 67 1.92 9.98 -14.89
CA GLY A 67 3.21 10.62 -15.18
C GLY A 67 4.26 10.46 -14.08
N PRO A 68 5.49 10.94 -14.33
CA PRO A 68 6.59 10.93 -13.34
C PRO A 68 6.26 11.61 -12.01
N GLY A 69 5.39 12.62 -12.01
CA GLY A 69 4.95 13.30 -10.79
C GLY A 69 4.18 12.37 -9.85
N VAL A 70 3.24 11.60 -10.39
CA VAL A 70 2.44 10.60 -9.66
C VAL A 70 3.34 9.52 -9.07
N ILE A 71 4.32 9.04 -9.84
CA ILE A 71 5.27 8.03 -9.37
C ILE A 71 6.17 8.56 -8.24
N ARG A 72 6.61 9.82 -8.31
CA ARG A 72 7.35 10.45 -7.21
C ARG A 72 6.49 10.64 -5.96
N GLN A 73 5.20 10.96 -6.12
CA GLN A 73 4.28 11.01 -4.98
C GLN A 73 4.14 9.62 -4.34
N PHE A 74 4.02 8.56 -5.14
CA PHE A 74 3.97 7.19 -4.64
C PHE A 74 5.24 6.78 -3.89
N GLU A 75 6.42 7.15 -4.41
CA GLU A 75 7.70 6.94 -3.73
C GLU A 75 7.76 7.65 -2.37
N ARG A 76 7.31 8.91 -2.28
CA ARG A 76 7.24 9.66 -1.02
C ARG A 76 6.29 9.02 -0.01
N ILE A 77 5.12 8.52 -0.44
CA ILE A 77 4.20 7.80 0.45
C ILE A 77 4.91 6.58 1.07
N ILE A 78 5.68 5.83 0.29
CA ILE A 78 6.45 4.69 0.78
C ILE A 78 7.52 5.14 1.77
N ASP A 79 8.26 6.21 1.45
CA ASP A 79 9.26 6.80 2.33
C ASP A 79 8.64 7.20 3.68
N ASP A 80 7.54 7.96 3.66
CA ASP A 80 6.86 8.43 4.86
C ASP A 80 6.32 7.28 5.73
N ILE A 81 5.82 6.20 5.10
CA ILE A 81 5.40 4.98 5.81
C ILE A 81 6.61 4.34 6.50
N HIS A 82 7.72 4.18 5.77
CA HIS A 82 8.96 3.57 6.28
C HIS A 82 9.61 4.40 7.39
N ASP A 83 9.59 5.72 7.27
CA ASP A 83 10.15 6.65 8.25
C ASP A 83 9.39 6.63 9.58
N ARG A 84 8.08 6.34 9.54
CA ARG A 84 7.27 6.08 10.74
C ARG A 84 7.44 4.66 11.31
N GLY A 85 8.34 3.86 10.74
CA GLY A 85 8.62 2.51 11.20
C GLY A 85 7.63 1.45 10.69
N TRP A 86 6.81 1.79 9.70
CA TRP A 86 5.82 0.86 9.13
C TRP A 86 6.26 0.36 7.75
N VAL A 87 5.66 -0.74 7.32
CA VAL A 87 5.75 -1.27 5.94
C VAL A 87 4.36 -1.65 5.48
N HIS A 88 4.04 -1.52 4.19
CA HIS A 88 2.70 -1.79 3.66
C HIS A 88 2.52 -3.27 3.27
N LEU A 89 3.52 -3.85 2.60
CA LEU A 89 3.61 -5.27 2.20
C LEU A 89 2.65 -5.76 1.11
N ASP A 90 1.84 -4.89 0.50
CA ASP A 90 0.84 -5.30 -0.49
C ASP A 90 0.61 -4.24 -1.60
N LEU A 91 1.61 -3.41 -1.84
CA LEU A 91 1.57 -2.33 -2.84
C LEU A 91 1.61 -2.83 -4.30
N GLN A 92 1.79 -4.13 -4.52
CA GLN A 92 1.76 -4.72 -5.86
C GLN A 92 0.34 -4.87 -6.43
N ARG A 93 -0.69 -4.77 -5.58
CA ARG A 93 -2.10 -4.87 -5.97
C ARG A 93 -2.59 -3.52 -6.47
N ARG A 94 -3.07 -3.50 -7.71
CA ARG A 94 -3.59 -2.30 -8.37
C ARG A 94 -4.76 -1.68 -7.61
N SER A 95 -5.62 -2.50 -7.00
CA SER A 95 -6.76 -2.08 -6.17
C SER A 95 -6.37 -1.30 -4.92
N ASN A 96 -5.12 -1.41 -4.47
CA ASN A 96 -4.62 -0.72 -3.27
C ASN A 96 -4.03 0.66 -3.61
N ILE A 97 -4.03 1.05 -4.89
CA ILE A 97 -3.50 2.32 -5.35
C ILE A 97 -4.58 3.01 -6.18
N LEU A 98 -5.00 4.19 -5.74
CA LEU A 98 -6.03 4.99 -6.40
C LEU A 98 -5.40 6.24 -7.02
N LEU A 99 -5.95 6.68 -8.15
CA LEU A 99 -5.71 7.98 -8.75
C LEU A 99 -6.95 8.85 -8.55
N VAL A 100 -6.78 9.98 -7.85
CA VAL A 100 -7.82 10.96 -7.52
C VAL A 100 -7.32 12.33 -7.96
N ASN A 101 -7.93 12.94 -8.98
CA ASN A 101 -7.53 14.27 -9.49
C ASN A 101 -6.00 14.41 -9.67
N ASP A 102 -5.39 13.48 -10.42
CA ASP A 102 -3.94 13.40 -10.69
C ASP A 102 -3.04 13.19 -9.47
N ARG A 103 -3.62 12.80 -8.32
CA ARG A 103 -2.89 12.45 -7.10
C ARG A 103 -3.03 10.97 -6.80
N VAL A 104 -1.91 10.33 -6.46
CA VAL A 104 -1.93 8.94 -6.02
C VAL A 104 -2.29 8.84 -4.54
N PHE A 105 -3.13 7.87 -4.23
CA PHE A 105 -3.45 7.46 -2.87
C PHE A 105 -3.17 5.97 -2.70
N VAL A 106 -2.65 5.60 -1.54
CA VAL A 106 -2.50 4.21 -1.11
C VAL A 106 -3.60 3.90 -0.10
N VAL A 107 -4.32 2.81 -0.36
CA VAL A 107 -5.45 2.34 0.45
C VAL A 107 -5.24 0.88 0.87
N ASP A 108 -6.10 0.39 1.76
CA ASP A 108 -6.03 -0.94 2.37
C ASP A 108 -4.72 -1.22 3.14
N LEU A 109 -4.67 -0.70 4.37
CA LEU A 109 -3.55 -0.90 5.29
C LEU A 109 -3.66 -2.21 6.09
N ALA A 110 -4.48 -3.20 5.67
CA ALA A 110 -4.69 -4.41 6.44
C ALA A 110 -3.44 -5.28 6.59
N SER A 111 -2.59 -5.30 5.56
CA SER A 111 -1.29 -5.99 5.57
C SER A 111 -0.19 -5.18 6.26
N ALA A 112 -0.42 -3.89 6.53
CA ALA A 112 0.59 -3.02 7.09
C ALA A 112 1.10 -3.54 8.43
N PHE A 113 2.41 -3.35 8.66
CA PHE A 113 3.10 -3.94 9.80
C PHE A 113 4.17 -3.00 10.35
N HIS A 114 4.27 -2.97 11.68
CA HIS A 114 5.32 -2.26 12.40
C HIS A 114 6.22 -3.28 13.10
N PRO A 115 7.44 -3.55 12.59
CA PRO A 115 8.17 -4.77 12.94
C PRO A 115 8.92 -4.76 14.29
N GLY A 116 8.85 -3.71 15.13
CA GLY A 116 9.35 -3.86 16.51
C GLY A 116 9.36 -2.61 17.37
N GLY A 117 9.44 -2.82 18.70
CA GLY A 117 9.57 -1.75 19.71
C GLY A 117 11.02 -1.42 20.10
N VAL A 118 11.99 -2.23 19.68
CA VAL A 118 13.43 -1.95 19.90
C VAL A 118 13.95 -1.11 18.73
N PRO A 119 14.49 0.11 18.96
CA PRO A 119 14.75 1.07 17.88
C PRO A 119 15.68 0.57 16.76
N VAL A 120 16.76 -0.13 17.11
CA VAL A 120 17.77 -0.56 16.12
C VAL A 120 17.27 -1.73 15.29
N ILE A 121 16.71 -2.75 15.96
CA ILE A 121 16.15 -3.94 15.30
C ILE A 121 14.95 -3.55 14.44
N GLY A 122 14.07 -2.68 14.95
CA GLY A 122 12.92 -2.15 14.23
C GLY A 122 13.33 -1.49 12.91
N ARG A 123 14.31 -0.57 12.92
CA ARG A 123 14.81 0.08 11.70
C ARG A 123 15.37 -0.91 10.70
N TRP A 124 16.10 -1.92 11.16
CA TRP A 124 16.63 -2.95 10.27
C TRP A 124 15.50 -3.78 9.64
N LEU A 125 14.51 -4.20 10.43
CA LEU A 125 13.37 -4.95 9.93
C LEU A 125 12.50 -4.13 8.97
N VAL A 126 12.33 -2.83 9.20
CA VAL A 126 11.64 -1.93 8.25
C VAL A 126 12.38 -1.90 6.92
N ARG A 127 13.72 -1.80 6.92
CA ARG A 127 14.50 -1.85 5.67
C ARG A 127 14.39 -3.20 4.98
N LEU A 128 14.45 -4.30 5.73
CA LEU A 128 14.35 -5.65 5.18
C LEU A 128 12.96 -5.92 4.59
N LEU A 129 11.90 -5.68 5.35
CA LEU A 129 10.52 -5.95 4.95
C LEU A 129 10.01 -4.91 3.94
N GLY A 130 10.40 -3.65 4.12
CA GLY A 130 10.09 -2.55 3.21
C GLY A 130 10.72 -2.71 1.83
N PHE A 131 11.67 -3.64 1.68
CA PHE A 131 12.14 -4.06 0.37
C PHE A 131 11.00 -4.54 -0.54
N ALA A 132 9.97 -5.20 0.00
CA ALA A 132 8.79 -5.60 -0.77
C ALA A 132 8.01 -4.39 -1.34
N ASP A 133 7.89 -3.31 -0.57
CA ASP A 133 7.26 -2.07 -1.03
C ASP A 133 8.11 -1.42 -2.14
N ARG A 134 9.44 -1.44 -2.01
CA ARG A 134 10.37 -0.95 -3.04
C ARG A 134 10.29 -1.75 -4.34
N LEU A 135 10.14 -3.08 -4.26
CA LEU A 135 9.92 -3.91 -5.44
C LEU A 135 8.61 -3.54 -6.16
N SER A 136 7.57 -3.18 -5.41
CA SER A 136 6.31 -2.68 -5.97
C SER A 136 6.49 -1.31 -6.65
N LEU A 137 7.28 -0.41 -6.06
CA LEU A 137 7.66 0.85 -6.69
C LEU A 137 8.47 0.66 -7.98
N ILE A 138 9.42 -0.27 -8.02
CA ILE A 138 10.19 -0.58 -9.24
C ILE A 138 9.27 -1.08 -10.35
N LYS A 139 8.26 -1.89 -10.00
CA LYS A 139 7.23 -2.32 -10.94
C LYS A 139 6.43 -1.13 -11.49
N MET A 140 5.99 -0.22 -10.62
CA MET A 140 5.32 1.02 -11.01
C MET A 140 6.18 1.87 -11.95
N LYS A 141 7.45 2.13 -11.59
CA LYS A 141 8.43 2.85 -12.43
C LYS A 141 8.60 2.17 -13.80
N THR A 142 8.76 0.85 -13.83
CA THR A 142 8.92 0.09 -15.09
C THR A 142 7.73 0.27 -16.04
N ILE A 143 6.52 0.34 -15.50
CA ILE A 143 5.29 0.37 -16.29
C ILE A 143 4.93 1.81 -16.70
N PHE A 144 5.00 2.76 -15.78
CA PHE A 144 4.46 4.11 -16.02
C PHE A 144 5.53 5.19 -16.24
N ALA A 145 6.75 5.03 -15.73
CA ALA A 145 7.78 6.06 -15.82
C ALA A 145 9.19 5.43 -15.87
N SER A 146 9.51 4.80 -16.99
CA SER A 146 10.78 4.05 -17.19
C SER A 146 12.03 4.94 -17.10
N GLU A 147 11.86 6.23 -17.34
CA GLU A 147 12.83 7.30 -17.19
C GLU A 147 13.22 7.55 -15.73
N LEU A 148 12.38 7.16 -14.75
CA LEU A 148 12.70 7.27 -13.32
C LEU A 148 13.46 6.07 -12.75
N LEU A 149 13.74 5.05 -13.58
CA LEU A 149 14.50 3.88 -13.13
C LEU A 149 15.98 4.22 -12.98
N SER A 150 16.45 4.15 -11.74
CA SER A 150 17.88 4.24 -11.44
C SER A 150 18.64 3.01 -11.96
N PRO A 151 19.98 3.09 -12.11
CA PRO A 151 20.80 1.91 -12.44
C PRO A 151 20.63 0.74 -11.47
N ASN A 152 20.38 1.02 -10.18
CA ASN A 152 20.12 0.00 -9.17
C ASN A 152 18.74 -0.63 -9.37
N ASP A 153 17.70 0.15 -9.66
CA ASP A 153 16.35 -0.38 -9.94
C ASP A 153 16.39 -1.39 -11.09
N ARG A 154 17.14 -1.07 -12.17
CA ARG A 154 17.28 -1.93 -13.34
C ARG A 154 17.86 -3.32 -12.99
N LYS A 155 18.82 -3.37 -12.05
CA LYS A 155 19.38 -4.64 -11.57
C LYS A 155 18.34 -5.46 -10.80
N LEU A 156 17.47 -4.78 -10.05
CA LEU A 156 16.46 -5.41 -9.20
C LEU A 156 15.21 -5.87 -9.97
N ILE A 157 14.99 -5.44 -11.23
CA ILE A 157 13.84 -5.88 -12.05
C ILE A 157 13.77 -7.41 -12.17
N LYS A 158 14.90 -8.09 -12.40
CA LYS A 158 14.93 -9.56 -12.51
C LYS A 158 14.48 -10.22 -11.21
N MET A 159 15.03 -9.78 -10.08
CA MET A 159 14.66 -10.29 -8.77
C MET A 159 13.19 -9.96 -8.43
N ARG A 160 12.71 -8.77 -8.79
CA ARG A 160 11.31 -8.39 -8.64
C ARG A 160 10.40 -9.35 -9.38
N ASN A 161 10.68 -9.63 -10.66
CA ASN A 161 9.87 -10.55 -11.47
C ASN A 161 9.85 -11.97 -10.89
N LEU A 162 10.95 -12.40 -10.27
CA LEU A 162 11.05 -13.68 -9.59
C LEU A 162 10.21 -13.73 -8.30
N LEU A 163 10.32 -12.70 -7.45
CA LEU A 163 9.66 -12.66 -6.14
C LEU A 163 8.18 -12.27 -6.22
N MET A 164 7.79 -11.48 -7.21
CA MET A 164 6.45 -10.91 -7.36
C MET A 164 5.95 -11.09 -8.81
N PRO A 165 5.54 -12.32 -9.17
CA PRO A 165 5.17 -12.66 -10.54
C PRO A 165 3.81 -12.11 -10.96
N THR A 166 3.06 -11.46 -10.06
CA THR A 166 1.73 -10.88 -10.33
C THR A 166 1.77 -10.08 -11.63
N LYS A 167 1.14 -10.61 -12.68
CA LYS A 167 1.11 -9.94 -13.99
C LYS A 167 0.11 -8.80 -13.95
N TRP A 168 0.55 -7.66 -14.44
CA TRP A 168 -0.30 -6.53 -14.73
C TRP A 168 -0.69 -6.68 -16.20
N SER A 169 -1.77 -7.41 -16.48
CA SER A 169 -2.21 -7.55 -17.86
C SER A 169 -2.77 -6.21 -18.35
N PRO A 170 -2.58 -5.87 -19.63
CA PRO A 170 -3.26 -4.74 -20.29
C PRO A 170 -4.76 -5.01 -20.52
N GLU A 171 -5.21 -6.26 -20.36
CA GLU A 171 -6.51 -6.73 -20.83
C GLU A 171 -7.60 -6.80 -19.76
N GLN A 172 -7.35 -6.28 -18.55
CA GLN A 172 -8.43 -6.05 -17.58
C GLN A 172 -9.03 -4.67 -17.86
N ARG A 173 -9.71 -4.59 -19.01
CA ARG A 173 -10.68 -3.53 -19.34
C ARG A 173 -11.99 -3.79 -18.61
#